data_AF-A0A518IGF8-F1
#
_entry.id   AF-A0A518IGF8-F1
#
_cell.length_a   1.000
_cell.length_b   1.000
_cell.length_c   1.000
_cell.angle_alpha   90.00
_cell.angle_beta   90.00
_cell.angle_gamma   90.00
#
_symmetry.space_group_name_H-M   'P 1'
#
loop_
_entity.id
_entity.type
_entity.pdbx_description
1 polymer ?
#
loop_
_entity_poly.entity_id
_entity_poly.type
_entity_poly.pdbx_seq_one_letter_code
_entity_poly.pdbx_strand_id
1 'polypeptide(L)'
;MTGVTDAEHPRFVKDIVLVSQACTEVTVSFDDAAVADFFDDQIDAGRHPEQFARIWIHTHPGRSAEPSRVDHETFARVFGNCDWAVMFILARYGATYGELKQTGKTESEQLSVGIDFRGEFTGSNHAAWEGEYIRCIREAAPALEWESKFWPDPDADYSELWSRFLL
;
A
#
# COMPACT_ATOMS: atom_id res chain seq x y z
N MET A 1 -2.78 -3.14 1.23
CA MET A 1 -3.34 -2.22 2.24
C MET A 1 -2.61 -0.89 2.17
N THR A 2 -3.20 0.17 2.71
CA THR A 2 -2.53 1.47 2.85
C THR A 2 -2.63 2.00 4.28
N GLY A 3 -1.61 2.70 4.74
CA GLY A 3 -1.54 3.30 6.06
C GLY A 3 -1.98 4.76 6.05
N VAL A 4 -2.84 5.13 7.01
CA VAL A 4 -3.22 6.52 7.28
C VAL A 4 -2.45 7.03 8.50
N THR A 5 -1.79 8.17 8.35
CA THR A 5 -0.87 8.71 9.35
C THR A 5 -1.49 9.86 10.13
N ASP A 6 -0.85 10.16 11.25
CA ASP A 6 -1.01 11.44 11.92
C ASP A 6 -0.63 12.61 11.01
N ALA A 7 -1.28 13.76 11.21
CA ALA A 7 -1.04 14.97 10.43
C ALA A 7 0.34 15.59 10.67
N GLU A 8 0.81 15.55 11.92
CA GLU A 8 2.08 16.15 12.33
C GLU A 8 3.24 15.15 12.28
N HIS A 9 2.92 13.85 12.18
CA HIS A 9 3.86 12.76 12.19
C HIS A 9 3.65 11.83 10.97
N PRO A 10 4.20 12.16 9.80
CA PRO A 10 3.96 11.44 8.53
C PRO A 10 4.48 9.99 8.50
N ARG A 11 5.18 9.54 9.55
CA ARG A 11 5.62 8.14 9.70
C ARG A 11 4.92 7.42 10.85
N PHE A 12 3.93 8.07 11.47
CA PHE A 12 3.15 7.50 12.56
C PHE A 12 1.79 7.06 12.04
N VAL A 13 1.70 5.80 11.63
CA VAL A 13 0.46 5.18 11.14
C VAL A 13 -0.52 5.04 12.30
N LYS A 14 -1.72 5.59 12.13
CA LYS A 14 -2.83 5.54 13.09
C LYS A 14 -3.96 4.62 12.65
N ASP A 15 -4.07 4.37 11.35
CA ASP A 15 -5.09 3.49 10.80
C ASP A 15 -4.57 2.74 9.57
N ILE A 16 -5.18 1.59 9.27
CA ILE A 16 -4.86 0.77 8.10
C ILE A 16 -6.16 0.50 7.35
N VAL A 17 -6.16 0.78 6.05
CA VAL A 17 -7.34 0.63 5.20
C VAL A 17 -7.09 -0.42 4.11
N LEU A 18 -8.07 -1.32 3.91
CA LEU A 18 -8.10 -2.23 2.78
C LEU A 18 -8.84 -1.57 1.61
N VAL A 19 -8.07 -1.12 0.62
CA VAL A 19 -8.62 -0.77 -0.69
C VAL A 19 -8.93 -2.07 -1.47
N SER A 20 -10.00 -2.07 -2.25
CA SER A 20 -10.37 -3.22 -3.08
C SER A 20 -9.22 -3.63 -4.00
N GLN A 21 -8.89 -4.92 -4.02
CA GLN A 21 -7.74 -5.45 -4.73
C GLN A 21 -7.92 -6.94 -5.06
N ALA A 22 -7.27 -7.35 -6.16
CA ALA A 22 -7.12 -8.74 -6.55
C ALA A 22 -5.70 -9.21 -6.22
N CYS A 23 -5.58 -10.35 -5.52
CA CYS A 23 -4.29 -10.88 -5.07
C CYS A 23 -4.05 -12.30 -5.59
N THR A 24 -2.80 -12.58 -5.93
CA THR A 24 -2.26 -13.95 -5.98
C THR A 24 -1.34 -14.16 -4.77
N GLU A 25 -0.62 -15.29 -4.71
CA GLU A 25 0.40 -15.50 -3.68
C GLU A 25 1.56 -14.49 -3.74
N VAL A 26 1.81 -13.87 -4.90
CA VAL A 26 3.01 -13.04 -5.16
C VAL A 26 2.72 -11.72 -5.87
N THR A 27 1.46 -11.42 -6.18
CA THR A 27 1.07 -10.18 -6.85
C THR A 27 -0.16 -9.56 -6.19
N VAL A 28 -0.26 -8.24 -6.30
CA VAL A 28 -1.45 -7.46 -5.95
C VAL A 28 -1.78 -6.52 -7.10
N SER A 29 -3.07 -6.35 -7.38
CA SER A 29 -3.59 -5.32 -8.28
C SER A 29 -4.73 -4.60 -7.59
N PHE A 30 -4.60 -3.29 -7.41
CA PHE A 30 -5.69 -2.46 -6.87
C PHE A 30 -6.78 -2.27 -7.93
N ASP A 31 -8.02 -2.12 -7.46
CA ASP A 31 -9.15 -1.66 -8.27
C ASP A 31 -9.07 -0.13 -8.38
N ASP A 32 -8.90 0.38 -9.60
CA ASP A 32 -8.72 1.82 -9.85
C ASP A 32 -9.91 2.67 -9.35
N ALA A 33 -11.14 2.15 -9.44
CA ALA A 33 -12.31 2.88 -8.95
C ALA A 33 -12.29 2.94 -7.42
N ALA A 34 -11.95 1.85 -6.75
CA ALA A 34 -11.84 1.83 -5.29
C ALA A 34 -10.69 2.69 -4.76
N VAL A 35 -9.61 2.84 -5.54
CA VAL A 35 -8.54 3.78 -5.23
C VAL A 35 -9.05 5.22 -5.32
N ALA A 36 -9.77 5.58 -6.38
CA ALA A 36 -10.33 6.92 -6.54
C ALA A 36 -11.33 7.25 -5.43
N ASP A 37 -12.26 6.33 -5.14
CA ASP A 37 -13.22 6.47 -4.04
C ASP A 37 -12.50 6.67 -2.69
N PHE A 38 -11.43 5.90 -2.44
CA PHE A 38 -10.62 6.06 -1.23
C PHE A 38 -9.97 7.44 -1.15
N PHE A 39 -9.47 7.99 -2.25
CA PHE A 39 -8.90 9.34 -2.29
C PHE A 39 -9.94 10.41 -1.95
N ASP A 40 -11.10 10.34 -2.60
CA ASP A 40 -12.19 11.28 -2.35
C ASP A 40 -12.65 11.22 -0.89
N ASP A 41 -12.84 10.02 -0.33
CA ASP A 41 -13.20 9.82 1.08
C ASP A 41 -12.16 10.44 2.05
N GLN A 42 -10.87 10.32 1.77
CA GLN A 42 -9.82 10.91 2.62
C GLN A 42 -9.75 12.43 2.49
N ILE A 43 -9.97 12.98 1.29
CA ILE A 43 -10.03 14.42 1.05
C ILE A 43 -11.25 15.03 1.73
N ASP A 44 -12.42 14.39 1.64
CA ASP A 44 -13.64 14.80 2.34
C ASP A 44 -13.48 14.74 3.86
N ALA A 45 -12.66 13.81 4.36
CA ALA A 45 -12.23 13.75 5.76
C ALA A 45 -11.19 14.83 6.14
N GLY A 46 -10.80 15.70 5.22
CA GLY A 46 -9.88 16.82 5.44
C GLY A 46 -8.40 16.43 5.50
N ARG A 47 -8.02 15.26 4.94
CA ARG A 47 -6.62 14.81 4.91
C ARG A 47 -5.94 15.19 3.61
N HIS A 48 -4.62 15.36 3.68
CA HIS A 48 -3.76 15.51 2.52
C HIS A 48 -3.22 14.14 2.05
N PRO A 49 -2.90 13.97 0.75
CA PRO A 49 -2.34 12.71 0.22
C PRO A 49 -1.09 12.23 0.95
N GLU A 50 -0.28 13.15 1.48
CA GLU A 50 0.89 12.83 2.32
C GLU A 50 0.53 11.98 3.55
N GLN A 51 -0.71 12.06 4.02
CA GLN A 51 -1.20 11.33 5.19
C GLN A 51 -1.77 9.94 4.86
N PHE A 52 -2.15 9.64 3.61
CA PHE A 52 -2.90 8.41 3.32
C PHE A 52 -2.47 7.68 2.04
N ALA A 53 -1.64 8.30 1.20
CA ALA A 53 -1.22 7.78 -0.10
C ALA A 53 0.29 7.54 -0.19
N ARG A 54 0.99 7.45 0.96
CA ARG A 54 2.46 7.31 1.01
C ARG A 54 2.95 5.99 1.57
N ILE A 55 2.11 5.22 2.23
CA ILE A 55 2.51 4.00 2.92
C ILE A 55 1.77 2.82 2.34
N TRP A 56 2.51 1.93 1.68
CA TRP A 56 2.01 0.66 1.17
C TRP A 56 2.34 -0.46 2.15
N ILE A 57 1.31 -1.17 2.59
CA ILE A 57 1.42 -2.30 3.50
C ILE A 57 0.94 -3.57 2.78
N HIS A 58 1.76 -4.61 2.74
CA HIS A 58 1.36 -5.92 2.26
C HIS A 58 1.90 -7.05 3.14
N THR A 59 1.39 -8.26 2.94
CA THR A 59 1.69 -9.42 3.78
C THR A 59 2.35 -10.53 2.99
N HIS A 60 3.35 -11.18 3.57
CA HIS A 60 3.91 -12.42 3.04
C HIS A 60 3.34 -13.62 3.78
N PRO A 61 2.82 -14.65 3.07
CA PRO A 61 2.31 -15.86 3.71
C PRO A 61 3.44 -16.73 4.30
N GLY A 62 4.70 -16.47 3.92
CA GLY A 62 5.88 -17.13 4.44
C GLY A 62 6.39 -16.58 5.77
N ARG A 63 7.60 -16.99 6.15
CA ARG A 63 8.31 -16.52 7.36
C ARG A 63 9.21 -15.31 7.10
N SER A 64 9.47 -14.99 5.83
CA SER A 64 10.35 -13.90 5.44
C SER A 64 9.55 -12.66 5.09
N ALA A 65 9.94 -11.53 5.67
CA ALA A 65 9.45 -10.21 5.30
C ALA A 65 10.36 -9.52 4.26
N GLU A 66 11.43 -10.18 3.80
CA GLU A 66 12.30 -9.61 2.77
C GLU A 66 11.52 -9.35 1.48
N PRO A 67 11.66 -8.17 0.86
CA PRO A 67 10.99 -7.84 -0.38
C PRO A 67 11.49 -8.69 -1.53
N SER A 68 10.57 -9.14 -2.37
CA SER A 68 10.87 -9.75 -3.65
C SER A 68 11.17 -8.71 -4.72
N ARG A 69 11.61 -9.17 -5.89
CA ARG A 69 11.75 -8.29 -7.07
C ARG A 69 10.41 -7.65 -7.46
N VAL A 70 9.31 -8.42 -7.36
CA VAL A 70 7.96 -7.95 -7.71
C VAL A 70 7.51 -6.83 -6.78
N ASP A 71 7.88 -6.90 -5.50
CA ASP A 71 7.56 -5.85 -4.53
C ASP A 71 8.25 -4.54 -4.88
N HIS A 72 9.55 -4.59 -5.20
CA HIS A 72 10.29 -3.41 -5.65
C HIS A 72 9.76 -2.83 -6.98
N GLU A 73 9.47 -3.67 -7.97
CA GLU A 73 8.91 -3.23 -9.25
C GLU A 73 7.54 -2.57 -9.07
N THR A 74 6.69 -3.16 -8.22
CA THR A 74 5.36 -2.61 -7.89
C THR A 74 5.48 -1.29 -7.14
N PHE A 75 6.35 -1.24 -6.13
CA PHE A 75 6.58 -0.05 -5.34
C PHE A 75 7.13 1.11 -6.17
N ALA A 76 8.12 0.84 -7.03
CA ALA A 76 8.68 1.84 -7.93
C ALA A 76 7.65 2.35 -8.94
N ARG A 77 6.80 1.47 -9.49
CA ARG A 77 5.76 1.88 -10.44
C ARG A 77 4.68 2.74 -9.79
N VAL A 78 4.21 2.38 -8.61
CA VAL A 78 3.06 3.05 -7.95
C VAL A 78 3.49 4.29 -7.17
N PHE A 79 4.63 4.23 -6.46
CA PHE A 79 5.10 5.29 -5.56
C PHE A 79 6.37 5.99 -6.06
N GLY A 80 6.82 5.68 -7.29
CA GLY A 80 8.02 6.25 -7.91
C GLY A 80 8.00 7.77 -8.05
N ASN A 81 6.82 8.36 -8.22
CA ASN A 81 6.65 9.81 -8.35
C ASN A 81 6.39 10.52 -7.02
N CYS A 82 6.24 9.78 -5.92
CA CYS A 82 6.12 10.38 -4.60
C CYS A 82 7.47 10.94 -4.14
N ASP A 83 7.45 12.12 -3.51
CA ASP A 83 8.57 12.77 -2.85
C ASP A 83 9.13 11.91 -1.71
N TRP A 84 8.27 11.18 -1.03
CA TRP A 84 8.63 10.06 -0.17
C TRP A 84 7.55 8.98 -0.18
N ALA A 85 7.93 7.74 0.09
CA ALA A 85 7.00 6.64 0.28
C ALA A 85 7.61 5.54 1.14
N VAL A 86 6.76 4.75 1.80
CA VAL A 86 7.18 3.60 2.60
C VAL A 86 6.57 2.33 2.06
N MET A 87 7.41 1.31 1.87
CA MET A 87 6.99 -0.08 1.71
C MET A 87 7.12 -0.77 3.07
N PHE A 88 6.05 -1.43 3.51
CA PHE A 88 6.04 -2.20 4.75
C PHE A 88 5.48 -3.60 4.50
N ILE A 89 6.22 -4.61 4.97
CA ILE A 89 5.90 -6.02 4.79
C ILE A 89 5.74 -6.67 6.15
N LEU A 90 4.61 -7.36 6.35
CA LEU A 90 4.37 -8.21 7.50
C LEU A 90 4.33 -9.68 7.07
N ALA A 91 5.26 -10.48 7.59
CA ALA A 91 5.28 -11.92 7.40
C ALA A 91 4.72 -12.66 8.63
N ARG A 92 4.50 -13.98 8.48
CA ARG A 92 4.02 -14.80 9.59
C ARG A 92 4.96 -14.72 10.80
N TYR A 93 4.38 -14.88 11.98
CA TYR A 93 5.07 -14.79 13.28
C TYR A 93 5.62 -13.39 13.61
N GLY A 94 5.16 -12.35 12.91
CA GLY A 94 5.50 -10.96 13.24
C GLY A 94 6.85 -10.50 12.71
N ALA A 95 7.45 -11.22 11.76
CA ALA A 95 8.62 -10.69 11.04
C ALA A 95 8.18 -9.51 10.17
N THR A 96 8.92 -8.40 10.24
CA THR A 96 8.58 -7.16 9.56
C THR A 96 9.75 -6.62 8.76
N TYR A 97 9.44 -5.97 7.64
CA TYR A 97 10.38 -5.18 6.86
C TYR A 97 9.76 -3.83 6.58
N GLY A 98 10.55 -2.76 6.72
CA GLY A 98 10.13 -1.41 6.40
C GLY A 98 11.22 -0.71 5.62
N GLU A 99 10.87 -0.05 4.54
CA GLU A 99 11.79 0.69 3.69
C GLU A 99 11.20 2.04 3.32
N LEU A 100 12.01 3.09 3.43
CA LEU A 100 11.70 4.45 3.05
C LEU A 100 12.43 4.81 1.76
N LYS A 101 11.67 5.20 0.74
CA LYS A 101 12.19 5.84 -0.48
C LYS A 101 11.92 7.35 -0.41
N GLN A 102 12.92 8.15 -0.78
CA GLN A 102 12.83 9.61 -0.81
C GLN A 102 13.48 10.16 -2.08
N THR A 103 12.85 11.16 -2.69
CA THR A 103 13.41 11.85 -3.85
C THR A 103 14.75 12.49 -3.50
N GLY A 104 15.73 12.33 -4.39
CA GLY A 104 17.10 12.82 -4.19
C GLY A 104 18.03 11.85 -3.45
N LYS A 105 17.53 10.71 -2.96
CA LYS A 105 18.37 9.58 -2.51
C LYS A 105 18.39 8.48 -3.59
N THR A 106 19.57 7.96 -3.88
CA THR A 106 19.76 6.85 -4.83
C THR A 106 19.36 5.51 -4.21
N GLU A 107 19.57 5.36 -2.91
CA GLU A 107 19.26 4.14 -2.16
C GLU A 107 18.12 4.42 -1.19
N SER A 108 17.28 3.41 -1.04
CA SER A 108 16.24 3.37 -0.03
C SER A 108 16.84 3.13 1.36
N GLU A 109 16.15 3.62 2.39
CA GLU A 109 16.58 3.53 3.78
C GLU A 109 15.73 2.48 4.51
N GLN A 110 16.38 1.44 5.05
CA GLN A 110 15.69 0.47 5.89
C GLN A 110 15.26 1.13 7.22
N LEU A 111 13.98 1.00 7.54
CA LEU A 111 13.37 1.59 8.74
C LEU A 111 13.42 0.64 9.93
N SER A 112 13.65 1.21 11.11
CA SER A 112 13.29 0.55 12.37
C SER A 112 11.77 0.70 12.59
N VAL A 113 11.09 -0.41 12.80
CA VAL A 113 9.64 -0.46 12.97
C VAL A 113 9.31 -0.76 14.44
N GLY A 114 8.36 -0.02 14.99
CA GLY A 114 7.85 -0.23 16.33
C GLY A 114 6.35 0.03 16.41
N ILE A 115 5.70 -0.60 17.37
CA ILE A 115 4.30 -0.36 17.71
C ILE A 115 4.26 0.53 18.95
N ASP A 116 3.56 1.65 18.85
CA ASP A 116 3.31 2.53 19.99
C ASP A 116 2.03 2.11 20.72
N PHE A 117 2.19 1.52 21.91
CA PHE A 117 1.08 1.06 22.74
C PHE A 117 0.50 2.13 23.67
N ARG A 118 0.93 3.40 23.56
CA ARG A 118 0.46 4.48 24.44
C ARG A 118 -0.93 4.99 24.09
N GLY A 119 -1.37 4.81 22.85
CA GLY A 119 -2.70 5.20 22.38
C GLY A 119 -3.69 4.06 22.43
N GLU A 120 -4.98 4.38 22.56
CA GLU A 120 -6.04 3.40 22.29
C GLU A 120 -6.10 3.09 20.79
N PHE A 121 -6.10 1.80 20.44
CA PHE A 121 -6.34 1.34 19.08
C PHE A 121 -7.76 0.79 18.97
N THR A 122 -8.68 1.64 18.54
CA THR A 122 -10.10 1.29 18.34
C THR A 122 -10.31 0.31 17.19
N GLY A 123 -9.32 0.15 16.31
CA GLY A 123 -9.34 -0.78 15.18
C GLY A 123 -9.26 -2.27 15.53
N SER A 124 -9.27 -2.68 16.80
CA SER A 124 -9.20 -4.11 17.19
C SER A 124 -10.49 -4.92 16.96
N ASN A 125 -11.45 -4.40 16.19
CA ASN A 125 -12.71 -5.07 15.90
C ASN A 125 -12.55 -6.13 14.79
N HIS A 126 -12.20 -7.35 15.19
CA HIS A 126 -11.98 -8.48 14.28
C HIS A 126 -13.15 -8.76 13.32
N ALA A 127 -14.40 -8.64 13.77
CA ALA A 127 -15.56 -8.90 12.92
C ALA A 127 -15.73 -7.83 11.83
N ALA A 128 -15.45 -6.56 12.16
CA ALA A 128 -15.43 -5.49 11.17
C ALA A 128 -14.32 -5.71 10.13
N TRP A 129 -13.14 -6.12 10.58
CA TRP A 129 -12.00 -6.44 9.70
C TRP A 129 -12.27 -7.63 8.78
N GLU A 130 -12.89 -8.70 9.28
CA GLU A 130 -13.28 -9.84 8.45
C GLU A 130 -14.29 -9.40 7.38
N GLY A 131 -15.27 -8.57 7.75
CA GLY A 131 -16.22 -8.00 6.79
C GLY A 131 -15.56 -7.11 5.74
N GLU A 132 -14.58 -6.27 6.13
CA GLU A 132 -13.78 -5.46 5.21
C GLU A 132 -12.95 -6.33 4.28
N TYR A 133 -12.25 -7.33 4.81
CA TYR A 133 -11.46 -8.30 4.04
C TYR A 133 -12.31 -8.99 2.96
N ILE A 134 -13.48 -9.52 3.33
CA ILE A 134 -14.37 -10.21 2.38
C ILE A 134 -14.87 -9.28 1.27
N ARG A 135 -15.08 -7.98 1.57
CA ARG A 135 -15.52 -7.01 0.56
C ARG A 135 -14.40 -6.58 -0.37
N CYS A 136 -13.20 -6.40 0.17
CA CYS A 136 -12.09 -5.75 -0.53
C CYS A 136 -11.12 -6.74 -1.18
N ILE A 137 -11.00 -7.97 -0.69
CA ILE A 137 -10.01 -8.93 -1.18
C ILE A 137 -10.67 -9.97 -2.09
N ARG A 138 -10.17 -10.06 -3.32
CA ARG A 138 -10.52 -11.13 -4.26
C ARG A 138 -9.29 -11.97 -4.57
N GLU A 139 -9.43 -13.28 -4.44
CA GLU A 139 -8.40 -14.20 -4.94
C GLU A 139 -8.44 -14.17 -6.47
N ALA A 140 -7.31 -13.81 -7.08
CA ALA A 140 -7.11 -13.98 -8.50
C ALA A 140 -6.62 -15.41 -8.76
N ALA A 141 -7.15 -16.06 -9.79
CA ALA A 141 -6.54 -17.28 -10.28
C ALA A 141 -5.08 -16.96 -10.67
N PRO A 142 -4.11 -17.82 -10.33
CA PRO A 142 -2.76 -17.65 -10.86
C PRO A 142 -2.90 -17.65 -12.38
N ALA A 143 -2.49 -16.56 -13.02
CA ALA A 143 -2.49 -16.49 -14.48
C ALA A 143 -1.61 -17.65 -14.98
N LEU A 144 -2.25 -18.70 -15.48
CA LEU A 144 -1.58 -19.68 -16.32
C LEU A 144 -1.22 -18.92 -17.57
N GLU A 145 0.08 -18.79 -17.78
CA GLU A 145 0.72 -18.22 -18.96
C GLU A 145 0.86 -16.70 -18.99
N TRP A 146 2.02 -16.36 -19.48
CA TRP A 146 2.63 -15.07 -19.75
C TRP A 146 1.93 -14.38 -20.94
N GLU A 147 0.61 -14.51 -21.03
CA GLU A 147 -0.20 -13.82 -22.03
C GLU A 147 -0.32 -12.34 -21.63
N SER A 148 0.69 -11.56 -22.02
CA SER A 148 0.67 -10.40 -22.94
C SER A 148 -0.62 -9.57 -23.14
N LYS A 149 -1.66 -9.69 -22.32
CA LYS A 149 -2.94 -8.98 -22.46
C LYS A 149 -3.44 -8.31 -21.18
N PHE A 150 -2.70 -8.41 -20.09
CA PHE A 150 -2.95 -7.67 -18.84
C PHE A 150 -1.99 -6.50 -18.60
N TRP A 151 -1.23 -6.14 -19.63
CA TRP A 151 -0.41 -4.94 -19.58
C TRP A 151 -1.21 -3.79 -20.19
N PRO A 152 -1.58 -2.75 -19.42
CA PRO A 152 -1.96 -1.51 -20.06
C PRO A 152 -0.72 -0.98 -20.80
N ASP A 153 -0.92 -0.43 -21.98
CA ASP A 153 0.12 0.08 -22.89
C ASP A 153 1.32 0.67 -22.11
N PRO A 154 2.59 0.26 -22.35
CA PRO A 154 3.74 0.89 -21.71
C PRO A 154 3.85 2.40 -22.01
N ASP A 155 3.12 2.90 -23.00
CA ASP A 155 2.95 4.33 -23.31
C ASP A 155 1.67 4.96 -22.70
N ALA A 156 0.84 4.19 -21.98
CA ALA A 156 -0.28 4.74 -21.23
C ALA A 156 0.24 5.42 -19.96
N ASP A 157 0.23 6.74 -20.00
CA ASP A 157 0.60 7.61 -18.90
C ASP A 157 -0.46 7.58 -17.78
N TYR A 158 -0.37 6.60 -16.89
CA TYR A 158 -1.13 6.58 -15.63
C TYR A 158 -0.54 7.54 -14.59
N SER A 159 0.58 8.20 -14.88
CA SER A 159 1.06 9.27 -14.01
C SER A 159 0.06 10.42 -14.01
N GLU A 160 -0.72 10.65 -15.07
CA GLU A 160 -1.79 11.67 -15.05
C GLU A 160 -2.94 11.34 -14.08
N LEU A 161 -3.26 10.06 -13.85
CA LEU A 161 -4.32 9.68 -12.91
C LEU A 161 -3.90 9.91 -11.45
N TRP A 162 -2.62 9.73 -11.13
CA TRP A 162 -2.08 10.03 -9.79
C TRP A 162 -1.61 11.49 -9.64
N SER A 163 -1.24 12.16 -10.74
CA SER A 163 -0.84 13.57 -10.74
C SER A 163 -2.04 14.52 -10.68
N ARG A 164 -3.24 14.08 -11.10
CA ARG A 164 -4.47 14.87 -10.99
C ARG A 164 -4.98 15.05 -9.55
N PHE A 165 -4.53 14.23 -8.61
CA PHE A 165 -4.90 14.31 -7.19
C PHE A 165 -3.75 14.82 -6.29
N LEU A 166 -2.66 15.33 -6.88
CA LEU A 166 -1.48 15.87 -6.19
C LEU A 166 -1.20 17.34 -6.53
N LEU A 167 -2.24 18.12 -6.87
CA LEU A 167 -2.19 19.59 -6.94
C LEU A 167 -2.88 20.22 -5.72
#